data_AF-A0A670KH87-F1
#
_entry.id   AF-A0A670KH87-F1
#
_cell.length_a   1.000
_cell.length_b   1.000
_cell.length_c   1.000
_cell.angle_alpha   90.00
_cell.angle_beta   90.00
_cell.angle_gamma   90.00
#
_symmetry.space_group_name_H-M   'P 1'
#
loop_
_entity.id
_entity.type
_entity.pdbx_description
1 polymer ?
#
loop_
_entity_poly.entity_id
_entity_poly.type
_entity_poly.pdbx_seq_one_letter_code
_entity_poly.pdbx_strand_id
1 'polypeptide(L)'
;FKGIFLFLCFQFICLLHSHINKCEEATKTAIEVGFRHIDGAYVYQTEEEVGRAIHAKISDGTVKREDIFYTGKLWSTFHHPELVRKCLEESLKKLQFDYMDLFIIHNPYSMKPGPDLLPMGEDKKIIFNNVDLRQTWEAMEACKDAGLVRSIGVSNFTRKQLEMILNKPGLKYKPVINQVKCDCFFKGSPDSLGHWCISCNQ
;
A
#
# COMPACT_ATOMS: atom_id res chain seq x y z
N PHE A 1 -17.57 0.69 -4.04
CA PHE A 1 -16.81 0.39 -2.81
C PHE A 1 -16.85 1.61 -1.88
N LYS A 2 -17.75 1.60 -0.89
CA LYS A 2 -17.86 2.63 0.16
C LYS A 2 -17.57 1.94 1.50
N GLY A 3 -16.31 1.94 1.95
CA GLY A 3 -16.04 1.68 3.35
C GLY A 3 -14.59 1.37 3.76
N ILE A 4 -14.28 1.62 5.03
CA ILE A 4 -13.04 1.20 5.72
C ILE A 4 -13.18 -0.26 6.12
N PHE A 5 -12.58 -1.17 5.36
CA PHE A 5 -12.47 -2.58 5.75
C PHE A 5 -11.15 -2.80 6.48
N LEU A 6 -11.21 -3.38 7.67
CA LEU A 6 -10.05 -4.03 8.28
C LEU A 6 -9.86 -5.36 7.54
N PHE A 7 -9.07 -5.37 6.47
CA PHE A 7 -8.71 -6.64 5.83
C PHE A 7 -7.63 -7.31 6.67
N LEU A 8 -8.01 -8.41 7.32
CA LEU A 8 -7.10 -9.51 7.62
C LEU A 8 -6.66 -10.08 6.27
N CYS A 9 -5.64 -9.50 5.64
CA CYS A 9 -5.04 -10.16 4.50
C CYS A 9 -4.45 -11.47 5.01
N PHE A 10 -4.94 -12.60 4.50
CA PHE A 10 -4.07 -13.73 4.21
C PHE A 10 -3.06 -13.21 3.17
N GLN A 11 -2.06 -12.52 3.70
CA GLN A 11 -1.14 -11.70 2.95
C GLN A 11 -0.13 -12.69 2.36
N PHE A 12 -0.21 -12.95 1.05
CA PHE A 12 0.94 -13.51 0.36
C PHE A 12 1.95 -12.37 0.22
N ILE A 13 2.67 -12.08 1.31
CA ILE A 13 3.69 -11.05 1.32
C ILE A 13 4.86 -11.59 0.50
N CYS A 14 5.21 -10.93 -0.61
CA CYS A 14 6.50 -11.15 -1.28
C CYS A 14 7.64 -10.56 -0.42
N LEU A 15 7.83 -11.06 0.81
CA LEU A 15 8.97 -10.76 1.69
C LEU A 15 10.21 -11.59 1.32
N LEU A 16 10.19 -12.29 0.17
CA LEU A 16 11.29 -13.12 -0.33
C LEU A 16 12.39 -12.24 -0.94
N HIS A 17 13.03 -11.41 -0.11
CA HIS A 17 14.14 -10.52 -0.49
C HIS A 17 15.40 -11.28 -0.96
N SER A 18 15.46 -12.62 -0.80
CA SER A 18 16.67 -13.40 -1.05
C SER A 18 16.78 -14.03 -2.44
N HIS A 19 15.71 -14.09 -3.26
CA HIS A 19 15.81 -14.62 -4.63
C HIS A 19 14.73 -14.05 -5.55
N ILE A 20 15.13 -13.20 -6.52
CA ILE A 20 14.28 -12.56 -7.53
C ILE A 20 13.32 -13.56 -8.21
N ASN A 21 13.84 -14.70 -8.67
CA ASN A 21 13.03 -15.74 -9.33
C ASN A 21 11.96 -16.36 -8.42
N LYS A 22 12.11 -16.27 -7.09
CA LYS A 22 11.13 -16.87 -6.16
C LYS A 22 9.86 -16.01 -6.04
N CYS A 23 9.92 -14.68 -6.10
CA CYS A 23 8.70 -13.87 -5.98
C CYS A 23 7.82 -13.99 -7.24
N GLU A 24 8.41 -14.03 -8.43
CA GLU A 24 7.66 -14.23 -9.68
C GLU A 24 6.93 -15.59 -9.68
N GLU A 25 7.66 -16.67 -9.44
CA GLU A 25 7.08 -18.03 -9.41
C GLU A 25 6.05 -18.18 -8.30
N ALA A 26 6.34 -17.66 -7.10
CA ALA A 26 5.39 -17.70 -5.99
C ALA A 26 4.10 -16.93 -6.30
N THR A 27 4.20 -15.80 -7.01
CA THR A 27 3.04 -15.04 -7.46
C THR A 27 2.23 -15.83 -8.50
N LYS A 28 2.89 -16.48 -9.47
CA LYS A 28 2.21 -17.36 -10.44
C LYS A 28 1.47 -18.50 -9.73
N THR A 29 2.15 -19.21 -8.82
CA THR A 29 1.54 -20.29 -8.04
C THR A 29 0.36 -19.79 -7.21
N ALA A 30 0.47 -18.62 -6.58
CA ALA A 30 -0.65 -18.03 -5.84
C ALA A 30 -1.88 -17.82 -6.73
N ILE A 31 -1.69 -17.27 -7.94
CA ILE A 31 -2.78 -17.07 -8.91
C ILE A 31 -3.38 -18.41 -9.36
N GLU A 32 -2.54 -19.41 -9.64
CA GLU A 32 -2.96 -20.76 -10.04
C GLU A 32 -3.81 -21.45 -8.98
N VAL A 33 -3.45 -21.32 -7.70
CA VAL A 33 -4.22 -21.91 -6.59
C VAL A 33 -5.41 -21.04 -6.16
N GLY A 34 -5.71 -19.96 -6.91
CA GLY A 34 -6.96 -19.20 -6.79
C GLY A 34 -6.83 -17.85 -6.08
N PHE A 35 -5.64 -17.41 -5.66
CA PHE A 35 -5.50 -16.06 -5.11
C PHE A 35 -5.76 -15.01 -6.19
N ARG A 36 -6.47 -13.95 -5.79
CA ARG A 36 -6.77 -12.80 -6.64
C ARG A 36 -6.31 -11.48 -6.04
N HIS A 37 -5.96 -11.47 -4.75
CA HIS A 37 -5.38 -10.32 -4.07
C HIS A 37 -3.88 -10.53 -3.88
N ILE A 38 -3.07 -9.63 -4.44
CA ILE A 38 -1.62 -9.61 -4.28
C ILE A 38 -1.23 -8.31 -3.58
N ASP A 39 -0.44 -8.42 -2.52
CA ASP A 39 0.01 -7.29 -1.70
C ASP A 39 1.51 -7.07 -1.88
N GLY A 40 1.88 -5.97 -2.52
CA GLY A 40 3.25 -5.53 -2.74
C GLY A 40 3.53 -4.20 -2.05
N ALA A 41 4.74 -3.67 -2.25
CA ALA A 41 5.14 -2.34 -1.77
C ALA A 41 6.40 -1.90 -2.52
N TYR A 42 6.56 -0.58 -2.69
CA TYR A 42 7.76 0.00 -3.30
C TYR A 42 9.06 -0.51 -2.63
N VAL A 43 9.07 -0.52 -1.28
CA VAL A 43 10.25 -0.91 -0.47
C VAL A 43 10.64 -2.38 -0.61
N TYR A 44 9.74 -3.25 -1.07
CA TYR A 44 10.06 -4.67 -1.24
C TYR A 44 10.99 -4.90 -2.43
N GLN A 45 11.02 -3.97 -3.38
CA GLN A 45 11.83 -4.05 -4.60
C GLN A 45 11.54 -5.30 -5.44
N THR A 46 10.28 -5.75 -5.45
CA THR A 46 9.81 -6.95 -6.17
C THR A 46 8.68 -6.64 -7.17
N GLU A 47 8.36 -5.37 -7.40
CA GLU A 47 7.21 -4.96 -8.22
C GLU A 47 7.35 -5.38 -9.69
N GLU A 48 8.57 -5.45 -10.23
CA GLU A 48 8.81 -5.93 -11.59
C GLU A 48 8.52 -7.43 -11.73
N GLU A 49 8.94 -8.25 -10.76
CA GLU A 49 8.69 -9.68 -10.69
C GLU A 49 7.19 -9.97 -10.61
N VAL A 50 6.50 -9.22 -9.75
CA VAL A 50 5.05 -9.36 -9.58
C VAL A 50 4.31 -8.95 -10.86
N GLY A 51 4.74 -7.87 -11.51
CA GLY A 51 4.21 -7.45 -12.81
C GLY A 51 4.35 -8.54 -13.86
N ARG A 52 5.55 -9.10 -14.04
CA ARG A 52 5.81 -10.22 -14.97
C ARG A 52 4.93 -11.43 -14.69
N ALA A 53 4.79 -11.83 -13.42
CA ALA A 53 3.95 -12.95 -13.03
C ALA A 53 2.47 -12.75 -13.39
N ILE A 54 1.93 -11.57 -13.08
CA ILE A 54 0.53 -11.24 -13.37
C ILE A 54 0.29 -11.17 -14.88
N HIS A 55 1.17 -10.51 -15.63
CA HIS A 55 1.07 -10.43 -17.11
C HIS A 55 1.18 -11.80 -17.78
N ALA A 56 2.03 -12.69 -17.27
CA ALA A 56 2.09 -14.07 -17.76
C ALA A 56 0.75 -14.80 -17.56
N LYS A 57 0.11 -14.62 -16.40
CA LYS A 57 -1.19 -15.23 -16.06
C LYS A 57 -2.39 -14.58 -16.74
N ILE A 58 -2.23 -13.35 -17.21
CA ILE A 58 -3.18 -12.72 -18.13
C ILE A 58 -3.00 -13.27 -19.54
N SER A 59 -1.75 -13.41 -19.98
CA SER A 59 -1.41 -13.86 -21.35
C SER A 59 -1.79 -15.32 -21.61
N ASP A 60 -1.69 -16.20 -20.60
CA ASP A 60 -2.10 -17.60 -20.71
C ASP A 60 -3.62 -17.82 -20.47
N GLY A 61 -4.36 -16.74 -20.17
CA GLY A 61 -5.81 -16.77 -19.97
C GLY A 61 -6.26 -17.27 -18.59
N THR A 62 -5.35 -17.48 -17.63
CA THR A 62 -5.72 -17.91 -16.26
C THR A 62 -6.59 -16.86 -15.55
N VAL A 63 -6.30 -15.57 -15.75
CA VAL A 63 -7.04 -14.44 -15.16
C VAL A 63 -7.12 -13.27 -16.14
N LYS A 64 -8.03 -12.33 -15.92
CA LYS A 64 -8.01 -11.01 -16.54
C LYS A 64 -7.43 -9.97 -15.59
N ARG A 65 -7.07 -8.78 -16.09
CA ARG A 65 -6.56 -7.70 -15.25
C ARG A 65 -7.58 -7.32 -14.16
N GLU A 66 -8.86 -7.27 -14.50
CA GLU A 66 -9.96 -6.97 -13.56
C GLU A 66 -10.21 -8.05 -12.51
N ASP A 67 -9.70 -9.27 -12.70
CA ASP A 67 -9.78 -10.34 -11.70
C ASP A 67 -8.71 -10.18 -10.60
N ILE A 68 -7.64 -9.42 -10.87
CA ILE A 68 -6.54 -9.21 -9.92
C ILE A 68 -6.73 -7.91 -9.17
N PHE A 69 -6.68 -8.00 -7.85
CA PHE A 69 -6.61 -6.87 -6.93
C PHE A 69 -5.17 -6.68 -6.45
N TYR A 70 -4.47 -5.68 -6.98
CA TYR A 70 -3.11 -5.38 -6.55
C TYR A 70 -3.08 -4.22 -5.55
N THR A 71 -2.42 -4.44 -4.41
CA THR A 71 -2.15 -3.42 -3.39
C THR A 71 -0.69 -3.00 -3.43
N GLY A 72 -0.42 -1.71 -3.63
CA GLY A 72 0.90 -1.10 -3.47
C GLY A 72 0.93 -0.12 -2.31
N LYS A 73 2.14 0.28 -1.89
CA LYS A 73 2.34 1.11 -0.69
C LYS A 73 3.34 2.25 -0.94
N LEU A 74 2.93 3.47 -0.60
CA LEU A 74 3.75 4.67 -0.58
C LEU A 74 4.77 4.57 0.57
N TRP A 75 6.06 4.53 0.23
CA TRP A 75 7.12 4.44 1.24
C TRP A 75 7.41 5.77 1.93
N SER A 76 7.95 5.71 3.16
CA SER A 76 8.16 6.85 4.06
C SER A 76 9.05 7.97 3.49
N THR A 77 9.88 7.71 2.49
CA THR A 77 10.72 8.72 1.81
C THR A 77 9.96 9.53 0.75
N PHE A 78 8.70 9.18 0.45
CA PHE A 78 7.86 9.81 -0.58
C PHE A 78 6.64 10.55 -0.01
N HIS A 79 6.62 10.85 1.30
CA HIS A 79 5.45 11.48 1.93
C HIS A 79 5.22 12.94 1.53
N HIS A 80 6.23 13.64 1.00
CA HIS A 80 5.98 14.99 0.48
C HIS A 80 4.98 14.95 -0.68
N PRO A 81 3.98 15.85 -0.72
CA PRO A 81 2.89 15.80 -1.68
C PRO A 81 3.34 15.66 -3.15
N GLU A 82 4.40 16.37 -3.53
CA GLU A 82 4.96 16.35 -4.89
C GLU A 82 5.61 15.02 -5.28
N LEU A 83 5.95 14.18 -4.29
CA LEU A 83 6.59 12.88 -4.50
C LEU A 83 5.59 11.71 -4.53
N VAL A 84 4.37 11.91 -4.01
CA VAL A 84 3.36 10.84 -3.90
C VAL A 84 3.02 10.26 -5.28
N ARG A 85 2.66 11.12 -6.23
CA ARG A 85 2.32 10.70 -7.59
C ARG A 85 3.52 10.06 -8.28
N LYS A 86 4.72 10.61 -8.09
CA LYS A 86 5.96 10.06 -8.65
C LYS A 86 6.20 8.62 -8.19
N CYS A 87 6.05 8.35 -6.89
CA CYS A 87 6.19 6.99 -6.35
C CYS A 87 5.17 6.02 -6.99
N LEU A 88 3.91 6.45 -7.10
CA LEU A 88 2.87 5.63 -7.73
C LEU A 88 3.18 5.33 -9.19
N GLU A 89 3.55 6.34 -9.98
CA GLU A 89 3.90 6.17 -11.39
C GLU A 89 5.14 5.28 -11.59
N GLU A 90 6.13 5.37 -10.71
CA GLU A 90 7.29 4.47 -10.71
C GLU A 90 6.87 3.02 -10.43
N SER A 91 6.01 2.78 -9.44
CA SER A 91 5.48 1.44 -9.14
C SER A 91 4.61 0.91 -10.29
N LEU A 92 3.73 1.72 -10.87
CA LEU A 92 2.92 1.35 -12.04
C LEU A 92 3.79 0.99 -13.24
N LYS A 93 4.88 1.73 -13.48
CA LYS A 93 5.83 1.43 -14.54
C LYS A 93 6.52 0.08 -14.32
N LYS A 94 6.98 -0.21 -13.09
CA LYS A 94 7.60 -1.50 -12.74
C LYS A 94 6.62 -2.66 -12.93
N LEU A 95 5.38 -2.49 -12.49
CA LEU A 95 4.30 -3.47 -12.65
C LEU A 95 3.81 -3.59 -14.09
N GLN A 96 4.09 -2.58 -14.93
CA GLN A 96 3.50 -2.40 -16.26
C GLN A 96 1.97 -2.37 -16.20
N PHE A 97 1.41 -1.62 -15.26
CA PHE A 97 -0.04 -1.44 -15.08
C PHE A 97 -0.46 -0.01 -15.41
N ASP A 98 -1.68 0.15 -15.95
CA ASP A 98 -2.29 1.47 -16.13
C ASP A 98 -2.85 2.03 -14.82
N TYR A 99 -3.23 1.16 -13.88
CA TYR A 99 -3.79 1.53 -12.59
C TYR A 99 -3.49 0.50 -11.49
N MET A 100 -3.57 0.97 -10.25
CA MET A 100 -3.50 0.16 -9.03
C MET A 100 -4.88 -0.01 -8.39
N ASP A 101 -5.20 -1.17 -7.84
CA ASP A 101 -6.50 -1.39 -7.20
C ASP A 101 -6.58 -0.69 -5.85
N LEU A 102 -5.49 -0.75 -5.09
CA LEU A 102 -5.34 -0.10 -3.80
C LEU A 102 -3.94 0.48 -3.62
N PHE A 103 -3.84 1.76 -3.26
CA PHE A 103 -2.58 2.41 -2.88
C PHE A 103 -2.68 2.95 -1.46
N ILE A 104 -1.76 2.57 -0.58
CA ILE A 104 -1.82 2.94 0.84
C ILE A 104 -0.56 3.65 1.33
N ILE A 105 -0.70 4.57 2.28
CA ILE A 105 0.45 5.11 3.02
C ILE A 105 1.03 3.98 3.89
N HIS A 106 2.27 3.56 3.64
CA HIS A 106 2.84 2.35 4.26
C HIS A 106 3.04 2.50 5.77
N ASN A 107 3.48 3.68 6.23
CA ASN A 107 3.71 3.98 7.64
C ASN A 107 3.31 5.42 7.95
N PRO A 108 2.89 5.76 9.18
CA PRO A 108 2.50 7.13 9.55
C PRO A 108 3.68 8.02 9.97
N TYR A 109 4.91 7.70 9.56
CA TYR A 109 6.10 8.50 9.83
C TYR A 109 6.88 8.75 8.54
N SER A 110 7.35 9.98 8.37
CA SER A 110 8.07 10.42 7.18
C SER A 110 9.57 10.35 7.40
N MET A 111 10.30 9.94 6.37
CA MET A 111 11.76 9.92 6.35
C MET A 111 12.28 10.97 5.37
N LYS A 112 13.57 11.31 5.48
CA LYS A 112 14.24 12.22 4.53
C LYS A 112 14.06 11.69 3.09
N PRO A 113 13.56 12.51 2.15
CA PRO A 113 13.48 12.11 0.75
C PRO A 113 14.86 11.84 0.17
N GLY A 114 14.95 10.85 -0.71
CA GLY A 114 16.20 10.47 -1.33
C GLY A 114 16.13 9.10 -2.00
N PRO A 115 17.24 8.66 -2.61
CA PRO A 115 17.34 7.35 -3.26
C PRO A 115 17.36 6.19 -2.25
N ASP A 116 17.83 6.45 -1.03
CA ASP A 116 17.95 5.43 0.01
C ASP A 116 16.58 5.09 0.60
N LEU A 117 16.25 3.80 0.66
CA LEU A 117 15.03 3.33 1.33
C LEU A 117 15.05 3.64 2.83
N LEU A 118 16.23 3.61 3.45
CA LEU A 118 16.46 3.97 4.84
C LEU A 118 17.55 5.04 4.87
N PRO A 119 17.19 6.34 4.87
CA PRO A 119 18.17 7.42 4.89
C PRO A 119 18.83 7.47 6.27
N MET A 120 20.11 7.15 6.34
CA MET A 120 20.88 7.09 7.59
C MET A 120 21.78 8.32 7.73
N GLY A 121 21.81 8.91 8.92
CA GLY A 121 22.77 9.93 9.30
C GLY A 121 24.15 9.35 9.59
N GLU A 122 25.14 10.22 9.80
CA GLU A 122 26.49 9.82 10.20
C GLU A 122 26.50 9.00 11.50
N ASP A 123 25.52 9.22 12.37
CA ASP A 123 25.32 8.51 13.63
C ASP A 123 24.63 7.13 13.48
N LYS A 124 24.44 6.67 12.24
CA LYS A 124 23.71 5.43 11.90
C LYS A 124 22.27 5.41 12.44
N LYS A 125 21.61 6.57 12.54
CA LYS A 125 20.17 6.64 12.81
C LYS A 125 19.40 7.07 11.59
N ILE A 126 18.15 6.65 11.52
CA ILE A 126 17.22 7.06 10.46
C ILE A 126 16.99 8.56 10.55
N ILE A 127 17.13 9.25 9.43
CA ILE A 127 16.80 10.66 9.30
C ILE A 127 15.30 10.78 9.05
N PHE A 128 14.57 11.14 10.09
CA PHE A 128 13.15 11.46 9.97
C PHE A 128 12.94 12.83 9.33
N ASN A 129 11.78 12.99 8.74
CA ASN A 129 11.29 14.24 8.19
C ASN A 129 9.93 14.55 8.80
N ASN A 130 9.55 15.82 8.91
CA ASN A 130 8.26 16.23 9.43
C ASN A 130 7.36 16.67 8.27
N VAL A 131 6.40 15.83 7.91
CA VAL A 131 5.41 16.11 6.86
C VAL A 131 4.03 15.95 7.45
N ASP A 132 3.13 16.89 7.18
CA ASP A 132 1.73 16.75 7.54
C ASP A 132 1.08 15.70 6.64
N LEU A 133 0.72 14.54 7.21
CA LEU A 133 0.10 13.44 6.47
C LEU A 133 -1.24 13.82 5.83
N ARG A 134 -1.89 14.91 6.26
CA ARG A 134 -3.08 15.44 5.58
C ARG A 134 -2.75 15.95 4.17
N GLN A 135 -1.57 16.55 3.99
CA GLN A 135 -1.10 17.00 2.67
C GLN A 135 -0.69 15.79 1.82
N THR A 136 -0.04 14.79 2.42
CA THR A 136 0.22 13.50 1.75
C THR A 136 -1.09 12.87 1.30
N TRP A 137 -2.13 12.89 2.14
CA TRP A 137 -3.45 12.35 1.82
C TRP A 137 -4.11 13.10 0.66
N GLU A 138 -4.05 14.42 0.62
CA GLU A 138 -4.57 15.22 -0.52
C GLU A 138 -3.89 14.82 -1.85
N ALA A 139 -2.59 14.54 -1.83
CA ALA A 139 -1.90 14.04 -3.01
C ALA A 139 -2.34 12.59 -3.39
N MET A 140 -2.66 11.75 -2.41
CA MET A 140 -3.27 10.42 -2.66
C MET A 140 -4.66 10.56 -3.29
N GLU A 141 -5.47 11.53 -2.83
CA GLU A 141 -6.79 11.84 -3.40
C GLU A 141 -6.66 12.28 -4.86
N ALA A 142 -5.67 13.12 -5.19
CA ALA A 142 -5.37 13.53 -6.56
C ALA A 142 -4.94 12.37 -7.47
N CYS A 143 -4.19 11.39 -6.94
CA CYS A 143 -3.83 10.18 -7.69
C CYS A 143 -5.07 9.34 -8.05
N LYS A 144 -6.06 9.28 -7.15
CA LYS A 144 -7.34 8.62 -7.39
C LYS A 144 -8.18 9.38 -8.42
N ASP A 145 -8.23 10.71 -8.33
CA ASP A 145 -8.93 11.54 -9.32
C ASP A 145 -8.34 11.40 -10.73
N ALA A 146 -7.02 11.22 -10.83
CA ALA A 146 -6.33 10.98 -12.09
C ALA A 146 -6.56 9.56 -12.67
N GLY A 147 -7.27 8.68 -11.95
CA GLY A 147 -7.55 7.30 -12.40
C GLY A 147 -6.38 6.33 -12.25
N LEU A 148 -5.25 6.76 -11.66
CA LEU A 148 -4.06 5.92 -11.45
C LEU A 148 -4.27 4.88 -10.35
N VAL A 149 -5.25 5.11 -9.46
CA VAL A 149 -5.60 4.18 -8.39
C VAL A 149 -7.11 4.15 -8.17
N ARG A 150 -7.69 2.97 -7.96
CA ARG A 150 -9.13 2.82 -7.69
C ARG A 150 -9.52 3.16 -6.25
N SER A 151 -8.71 2.71 -5.28
CA SER A 151 -8.94 2.91 -3.85
C SER A 151 -7.69 3.38 -3.12
N ILE A 152 -7.85 4.19 -2.08
CA ILE A 152 -6.74 4.67 -1.25
C ILE A 152 -6.98 4.36 0.23
N GLY A 153 -5.90 4.09 0.96
CA GLY A 153 -5.96 3.71 2.36
C GLY A 153 -4.65 3.97 3.11
N VAL A 154 -4.52 3.39 4.28
CA VAL A 154 -3.34 3.56 5.13
C VAL A 154 -2.87 2.23 5.72
N SER A 155 -1.68 2.21 6.29
CA SER A 155 -1.10 1.06 6.98
C SER A 155 -0.35 1.51 8.22
N ASN A 156 -0.46 0.73 9.30
CA ASN A 156 0.17 1.00 10.59
C ASN A 156 -0.31 2.30 11.27
N PHE A 157 -1.51 2.80 10.93
CA PHE A 157 -2.05 4.01 11.55
C PHE A 157 -2.74 3.67 12.87
N THR A 158 -2.52 4.52 13.87
CA THR A 158 -3.29 4.54 15.11
C THR A 158 -4.64 5.23 14.91
N ARG A 159 -5.57 5.06 15.88
CA ARG A 159 -6.85 5.77 15.88
C ARG A 159 -6.70 7.29 15.75
N LYS A 160 -5.79 7.90 16.53
CA LYS A 160 -5.54 9.35 16.49
C LYS A 160 -5.08 9.83 15.11
N GLN A 161 -4.25 9.03 14.43
CA GLN A 161 -3.80 9.35 13.06
C GLN A 161 -4.92 9.17 12.03
N LEU A 162 -5.79 8.17 12.20
CA LEU A 162 -6.99 8.02 11.35
C LEU A 162 -7.97 9.18 11.56
N GLU A 163 -8.27 9.55 12.80
CA GLU A 163 -9.12 10.71 13.13
C GLU A 163 -8.57 12.01 12.53
N MET A 164 -7.25 12.19 12.52
CA MET A 164 -6.61 13.34 11.88
C MET A 164 -6.90 13.41 10.36
N ILE A 165 -6.89 12.27 9.65
CA ILE A 165 -7.24 12.22 8.22
C ILE A 165 -8.75 12.39 8.04
N LEU A 166 -9.57 11.69 8.83
CA LEU A 166 -11.04 11.75 8.74
C LEU A 166 -11.61 13.14 9.05
N ASN A 167 -10.95 13.90 9.91
CA ASN A 167 -11.35 15.27 10.28
C ASN A 167 -10.64 16.35 9.44
N LYS A 168 -9.89 15.96 8.38
CA LYS A 168 -9.24 16.93 7.49
C LYS A 168 -10.31 17.80 6.80
N PRO A 169 -10.18 19.14 6.83
CA PRO A 169 -11.06 20.00 6.05
C PRO A 169 -11.03 19.64 4.56
N GLY A 170 -12.20 19.59 3.92
CA GLY A 170 -12.30 19.24 2.50
C GLY A 170 -11.85 17.81 2.16
N LEU A 171 -11.96 16.86 3.09
CA LEU A 171 -11.72 15.44 2.81
C LEU A 171 -12.63 14.96 1.67
N LYS A 172 -12.03 14.48 0.57
CA LYS A 172 -12.74 14.02 -0.63
C LYS A 172 -13.00 12.52 -0.60
N TYR A 173 -12.00 11.74 -0.20
CA TYR A 173 -12.06 10.30 -0.09
C TYR A 173 -11.60 9.86 1.30
N LYS A 174 -12.50 9.20 2.04
CA LYS A 174 -12.11 8.51 3.27
C LYS A 174 -11.13 7.36 2.92
N PRO A 175 -10.13 7.05 3.78
CA PRO A 175 -9.36 5.83 3.61
C PRO A 175 -10.33 4.64 3.54
N VAL A 176 -10.01 3.58 2.79
CA VAL A 176 -10.86 2.37 2.70
C VAL A 176 -10.31 1.20 3.50
N ILE A 177 -9.14 1.37 4.12
CA ILE A 177 -8.46 0.33 4.89
C ILE A 177 -7.42 0.96 5.80
N ASN A 178 -7.20 0.31 6.93
CA ASN A 178 -5.97 0.44 7.71
C ASN A 178 -5.32 -0.94 7.83
N GLN A 179 -4.28 -1.21 7.03
CA GLN A 179 -3.56 -2.48 7.09
C GLN A 179 -2.66 -2.48 8.33
N VAL A 180 -2.86 -3.42 9.24
CA VAL A 180 -2.09 -3.50 10.50
C VAL A 180 -1.69 -4.94 10.75
N LYS A 181 -0.58 -5.13 11.48
CA LYS A 181 -0.23 -6.46 11.99
C LYS A 181 -1.39 -7.00 12.81
N CYS A 182 -1.88 -8.18 12.43
CA CYS A 182 -2.91 -8.91 13.16
C CYS A 182 -2.62 -10.41 13.02
N ASP A 183 -2.31 -11.07 14.13
CA ASP A 183 -2.10 -12.51 14.22
C ASP A 183 -2.60 -13.05 15.57
N CYS A 184 -2.51 -14.36 15.79
CA CYS A 184 -3.02 -14.98 17.02
C CYS A 184 -2.31 -14.50 18.30
N PHE A 185 -1.08 -14.00 18.20
CA PHE A 185 -0.28 -13.47 19.31
C PHE A 185 -0.36 -11.94 19.42
N PHE A 186 -0.67 -11.28 18.31
CA PHE A 186 -0.83 -9.84 18.21
C PHE A 186 -2.15 -9.54 17.52
N LYS A 187 -3.25 -9.55 18.27
CA LYS A 187 -4.61 -9.32 17.77
C LYS A 187 -4.91 -7.83 17.42
N GLY A 188 -3.87 -7.00 17.27
CA GLY A 188 -3.95 -5.55 17.48
C GLY A 188 -4.36 -5.26 18.94
N SER A 189 -4.61 -4.01 19.34
CA SER A 189 -5.45 -3.79 20.53
C SER A 189 -6.88 -4.17 20.12
N PRO A 190 -7.39 -5.36 20.46
CA PRO A 190 -8.44 -6.02 19.66
C PRO A 190 -9.79 -5.33 19.80
N ASP A 191 -10.02 -4.64 20.92
CA ASP A 191 -11.36 -4.16 21.25
C ASP A 191 -11.63 -2.72 20.80
N SER A 192 -10.60 -1.92 20.48
CA SER A 192 -10.78 -0.49 20.18
C SER A 192 -10.59 -0.12 18.72
N LEU A 193 -9.49 -0.54 18.06
CA LEU A 193 -9.17 -0.04 16.72
C LEU A 193 -10.03 -0.71 15.64
N GLY A 194 -10.19 -2.04 15.70
CA GLY A 194 -11.01 -2.79 14.74
C GLY A 194 -12.48 -2.40 14.82
N HIS A 195 -13.06 -2.42 16.02
CA HIS A 195 -14.43 -1.97 16.27
C HIS A 195 -14.65 -0.50 15.86
N TRP A 196 -13.68 0.38 16.11
CA TRP A 196 -13.78 1.77 15.71
C TRP A 196 -13.70 1.97 14.19
N CYS A 197 -12.84 1.22 13.48
CA CYS A 197 -12.81 1.23 12.02
C CYS A 197 -14.18 0.79 11.45
N ILE A 198 -14.80 -0.23 12.04
CA ILE A 198 -16.15 -0.68 11.65
C ILE A 198 -17.19 0.41 11.94
N SER A 199 -17.11 1.11 13.09
CA SER A 199 -18.08 2.16 13.43
C SER A 199 -17.94 3.41 12.57
N CYS A 200 -16.74 3.73 12.09
CA CYS A 200 -16.50 4.82 11.13
C CYS A 200 -17.09 4.55 9.73
N ASN A 201 -17.62 3.34 9.54
CA ASN A 201 -18.19 2.83 8.30
C ASN A 201 -19.72 2.91 8.24
N GLN A 202 -20.36 3.31 9.35
CA GLN A 202 -21.76 3.74 9.40
C GLN A 202 -21.85 5.22 9.01
#